data_AF-A0AAD6VHN5-F1
#
_entry.id   AF-A0AAD6VHN5-F1
#
_cell.length_a   1.000
_cell.length_b   1.000
_cell.length_c   1.000
_cell.angle_alpha   90.00
_cell.angle_beta   90.00
_cell.angle_gamma   90.00
#
_symmetry.space_group_name_H-M   'P 1'
#
loop_
_entity.id
_entity.type
_entity.pdbx_description
1 polymer ?
#
loop_
_entity_poly.entity_id
_entity_poly.type
_entity_poly.pdbx_seq_one_letter_code
_entity_poly.pdbx_strand_id
1 'polypeptide(L)'
;MVQGFPVSQRDPPALHRTLVKCLNKYGLTFATVNPSTALLQQMPLWHHPGEDSTKRQENNGRAARCMRANHAALTIGDGLDIALRMRDPLHSNQATCACDRCEADRTSHGCSDPHACVTKAASRLKQIHPRWIPKPDHGDDESVPIAPDGSGE
;
A
#
# COMPACT_ATOMS: atom_id res chain seq x y z
N MET A 1 -11.43 13.52 24.42
CA MET A 1 -11.13 14.58 23.42
C MET A 1 -9.71 14.34 22.92
N VAL A 2 -9.52 13.85 21.69
CA VAL A 2 -8.18 13.73 21.10
C VAL A 2 -7.89 15.08 20.44
N GLN A 3 -6.90 15.81 20.96
CA GLN A 3 -6.47 17.08 20.37
C GLN A 3 -5.85 16.78 19.00
N GLY A 4 -6.57 17.11 17.93
CA GLY A 4 -6.05 17.06 16.58
C GLY A 4 -5.11 18.24 16.35
N PHE A 5 -3.81 17.99 16.28
CA PHE A 5 -2.86 19.00 15.78
C PHE A 5 -3.08 19.13 14.27
N PRO A 6 -3.38 20.33 13.74
CA PRO A 6 -3.49 20.54 12.30
C PRO A 6 -2.08 20.48 11.70
N VAL A 7 -1.62 19.28 11.37
CA VAL A 7 -0.34 19.09 10.67
C VAL A 7 -0.58 19.22 9.17
N SER A 8 -0.03 20.26 8.56
CA SER A 8 0.03 20.35 7.10
C SER A 8 0.90 19.21 6.57
N GLN A 9 0.31 18.31 5.77
CA GLN A 9 1.08 17.25 5.12
C GLN A 9 2.14 17.78 4.15
N ARG A 10 1.94 18.99 3.61
CA ARG A 10 2.88 19.63 2.67
C ARG A 10 4.01 20.38 3.37
N ASP A 11 3.78 20.83 4.60
CA ASP A 11 4.72 21.66 5.35
C ASP A 11 4.84 21.15 6.80
N PRO A 12 5.51 20.00 7.02
CA PRO A 12 5.64 19.45 8.36
C PRO A 12 6.50 20.35 9.24
N PRO A 13 6.24 20.46 10.55
CA PRO A 13 7.08 21.20 11.49
C PRO A 13 8.57 20.88 11.37
N ALA A 14 9.42 21.88 11.64
CA ALA A 14 10.87 21.77 11.44
C ALA A 14 11.50 20.56 12.15
N LEU A 15 11.06 20.24 13.37
CA LEU A 15 11.51 19.07 14.13
C LEU A 15 11.26 17.75 13.41
N HIS A 16 10.11 17.58 12.76
CA HIS A 16 9.81 16.37 12.00
C HIS A 16 10.74 16.21 10.79
N ARG A 17 11.06 17.32 10.09
CA ARG A 17 12.02 17.28 8.98
C ARG A 17 13.40 16.87 9.46
N THR A 18 13.84 17.40 10.60
CA THR A 18 15.14 17.04 11.20
C THR A 18 15.16 15.58 11.61
N LEU A 19 14.09 15.07 12.22
CA LEU A 19 13.96 13.65 12.60
C LEU A 19 14.08 12.74 11.37
N VAL A 20 13.31 13.00 10.31
CA VAL A 20 13.37 12.21 9.06
C VAL A 20 14.77 12.26 8.44
N LYS A 21 15.44 13.42 8.44
CA LYS A 21 16.83 13.54 7.97
C LYS A 21 17.80 12.70 8.79
N CYS A 22 17.68 12.71 10.12
CA CYS A 22 18.49 11.88 11.00
C CYS A 22 18.27 10.40 10.73
N LEU A 23 17.01 9.95 10.63
CA LEU A 23 16.69 8.57 10.32
C LEU A 23 17.33 8.12 9.02
N ASN A 24 17.18 8.91 7.95
CA ASN A 24 17.82 8.63 6.67
C ASN A 24 19.35 8.60 6.75
N LYS A 25 19.97 9.53 7.50
CA LYS A 25 21.43 9.59 7.69
C LYS A 25 21.99 8.33 8.34
N TYR A 26 21.25 7.76 9.30
CA TYR A 26 21.67 6.59 10.06
C TYR A 26 21.04 5.27 9.58
N GLY A 27 20.31 5.29 8.45
CA GLY A 27 19.63 4.10 7.93
C GLY A 27 18.55 3.53 8.85
N LEU A 28 18.00 4.35 9.74
CA LEU A 28 16.95 3.97 10.67
C LEU A 28 15.59 4.10 9.99
N THR A 29 14.68 3.18 10.31
CA THR A 29 13.31 3.20 9.80
C THR A 29 12.32 3.03 10.96
N PHE A 30 11.14 3.63 10.83
CA PHE A 30 10.05 3.37 11.77
C PHE A 30 9.54 1.95 11.53
N ALA A 31 9.73 1.09 12.53
CA ALA A 31 9.24 -0.28 12.51
C ALA A 31 8.18 -0.44 13.60
N THR A 32 6.96 -0.78 13.18
CA THR A 32 5.97 -1.38 14.08
C THR A 32 6.29 -2.86 14.22
N VAL A 33 6.34 -3.36 15.46
CA VAL A 33 6.72 -4.75 15.78
C VAL A 33 5.70 -5.76 15.21
N ASN A 34 4.40 -5.44 15.23
CA ASN A 34 3.35 -6.26 14.63
C ASN A 34 2.18 -5.38 14.12
N PRO A 35 2.20 -4.88 12.88
CA PRO A 35 1.12 -4.04 12.37
C PRO A 35 -0.13 -4.88 12.04
N SER A 36 -1.31 -4.40 12.45
CA SER A 36 -2.57 -5.07 12.11
C SER A 36 -2.79 -5.09 10.60
N THR A 37 -3.56 -6.07 10.11
CA THR A 37 -3.93 -6.19 8.69
C THR A 37 -4.63 -4.94 8.17
N ALA A 38 -5.53 -4.36 8.97
CA ALA A 38 -6.22 -3.11 8.66
C ALA A 38 -5.24 -1.93 8.50
N LEU A 39 -4.23 -1.84 9.36
CA LEU A 39 -3.19 -0.81 9.24
C LEU A 39 -2.35 -1.01 7.97
N LEU A 40 -1.94 -2.24 7.69
CA LEU A 40 -1.19 -2.57 6.47
C LEU A 40 -1.97 -2.24 5.20
N GLN A 41 -3.28 -2.51 5.17
CA GLN A 41 -4.13 -2.18 4.03
C GLN A 41 -4.20 -0.66 3.76
N GLN A 42 -4.18 0.16 4.81
CA GLN A 42 -4.24 1.63 4.70
C GLN A 42 -2.90 2.26 4.31
N MET A 43 -1.81 1.49 4.29
CA MET A 43 -0.50 2.01 3.89
C MET A 43 -0.48 2.44 2.42
N PRO A 44 0.33 3.44 2.05
CA PRO A 44 0.35 3.98 0.69
C PRO A 44 0.94 3.00 -0.30
N LEU A 45 0.24 2.68 -1.40
CA LEU A 45 0.74 1.80 -2.46
C LEU A 45 1.96 2.38 -3.19
N TRP A 46 2.00 3.70 -3.31
CA TRP A 46 3.00 4.45 -4.05
C TRP A 46 4.01 5.09 -3.10
N HIS A 47 5.28 5.15 -3.51
CA HIS A 47 6.37 5.70 -2.67
C HIS A 47 6.37 5.07 -1.27
N HIS A 48 6.24 3.74 -1.22
CA HIS A 48 5.96 3.00 0.00
C HIS A 48 7.26 2.87 0.84
N PRO A 49 7.22 2.98 2.18
CA PRO A 49 8.44 2.94 3.01
C PRO A 49 9.21 1.61 2.94
N GLY A 50 8.50 0.51 2.64
CA GLY A 50 9.07 -0.81 2.40
C GLY A 50 9.40 -1.12 0.94
N GLU A 51 9.48 -0.12 0.07
CA GLU A 51 9.81 -0.29 -1.35
C GLU A 51 11.29 -0.66 -1.54
N ASP A 52 11.55 -1.64 -2.41
CA ASP A 52 12.91 -2.06 -2.75
C ASP A 52 13.61 -1.00 -3.60
N SER A 53 14.41 -0.14 -2.96
CA SER A 53 15.11 0.98 -3.60
C SER A 53 16.15 0.56 -4.65
N THR A 54 16.55 -0.72 -4.67
CA THR A 54 17.49 -1.26 -5.68
C THR A 54 16.83 -1.47 -7.03
N LYS A 55 15.49 -1.57 -7.07
CA LYS A 55 14.73 -1.80 -8.30
C LYS A 55 14.23 -0.49 -8.90
N ARG A 56 14.06 -0.49 -10.22
CA ARG A 56 13.44 0.63 -10.93
C ARG A 56 11.98 0.77 -10.51
N GLN A 57 11.62 1.94 -10.02
CA GLN A 57 10.24 2.23 -9.64
C GLN A 57 9.40 2.66 -10.83
N GLU A 58 8.30 1.96 -11.07
CA GLU A 58 7.43 2.18 -12.24
C GLU A 58 6.20 3.02 -11.90
N ASN A 59 6.33 3.94 -10.94
CA ASN A 59 5.24 4.78 -10.42
C ASN A 59 4.71 5.77 -11.47
N ASN A 60 5.48 6.06 -12.52
CA ASN A 60 5.16 7.08 -13.52
C ASN A 60 4.61 6.54 -14.85
N GLY A 61 4.47 5.23 -14.99
CA GLY A 61 3.93 4.60 -16.21
C GLY A 61 2.45 4.91 -16.45
N ARG A 62 1.97 4.67 -17.68
CA ARG A 62 0.56 4.93 -18.07
C ARG A 62 -0.42 4.23 -17.14
N ALA A 63 -0.23 2.94 -16.88
CA ALA A 63 -1.07 2.17 -15.96
C ALA A 63 -1.01 2.71 -14.53
N ALA A 64 0.16 3.10 -14.03
CA ALA A 64 0.30 3.67 -12.67
C ALA A 64 -0.38 5.05 -12.53
N ARG A 65 -0.42 5.84 -13.61
CA ARG A 65 -1.20 7.09 -13.65
C ARG A 65 -2.69 6.80 -13.70
N CYS A 66 -3.12 5.84 -14.53
CA CYS A 66 -4.52 5.40 -14.61
C CYS A 66 -5.03 4.89 -13.26
N MET A 67 -4.27 4.02 -12.59
CA MET A 67 -4.60 3.51 -11.26
C MET A 67 -4.86 4.64 -10.25
N ARG A 68 -4.04 5.70 -10.26
CA ARG A 68 -4.20 6.83 -9.35
C ARG A 68 -5.34 7.77 -9.73
N ALA A 69 -5.49 8.06 -11.03
CA ALA A 69 -6.44 9.07 -11.51
C ALA A 69 -7.85 8.53 -11.70
N ASN A 70 -7.98 7.31 -12.22
CA ASN A 70 -9.25 6.72 -12.66
C ASN A 70 -9.79 5.71 -11.63
N HIS A 71 -8.90 4.86 -11.11
CA HIS A 71 -9.28 3.83 -10.12
C HIS A 71 -9.13 4.33 -8.67
N ALA A 72 -8.58 5.53 -8.47
CA ALA A 72 -8.28 6.10 -7.14
C ALA A 72 -7.48 5.17 -6.21
N ALA A 73 -6.64 4.29 -6.77
CA ALA A 73 -5.86 3.34 -6.00
C ALA A 73 -4.69 4.05 -5.32
N LEU A 74 -4.80 4.27 -4.02
CA LEU A 74 -3.81 4.98 -3.20
C LEU A 74 -3.19 4.10 -2.14
N THR A 75 -3.89 3.05 -1.72
CA THR A 75 -3.52 2.19 -0.59
C THR A 75 -3.16 0.77 -1.03
N ILE A 76 -2.47 0.02 -0.16
CA ILE A 76 -2.18 -1.39 -0.40
C ILE A 76 -3.47 -2.19 -0.59
N GLY A 77 -4.53 -1.87 0.17
CA GLY A 77 -5.86 -2.46 0.01
C GLY A 77 -6.38 -2.31 -1.42
N ASP A 78 -6.39 -1.07 -1.96
CA ASP A 78 -6.82 -0.81 -3.33
C ASP A 78 -6.00 -1.60 -4.35
N GLY A 79 -4.68 -1.66 -4.14
CA GLY A 79 -3.77 -2.42 -5.00
C GLY A 79 -4.06 -3.92 -4.99
N LEU A 80 -4.36 -4.48 -3.81
CA LEU A 80 -4.74 -5.89 -3.65
C LEU A 80 -6.06 -6.18 -4.33
N ASP A 81 -7.08 -5.35 -4.15
CA ASP A 81 -8.40 -5.54 -4.75
C ASP A 81 -8.33 -5.54 -6.28
N ILE A 82 -7.54 -4.64 -6.85
CA ILE A 82 -7.28 -4.61 -8.30
C ILE A 82 -6.52 -5.86 -8.73
N ALA A 83 -5.46 -6.26 -8.00
CA ALA A 83 -4.64 -7.42 -8.34
C ALA A 83 -5.38 -8.76 -8.21
N LEU A 84 -6.34 -8.87 -7.27
CA LEU A 84 -7.15 -10.07 -7.04
C LEU A 84 -7.92 -10.50 -8.29
N ARG A 85 -8.29 -9.54 -9.15
CA ARG A 85 -8.98 -9.80 -10.42
C ARG A 85 -8.18 -10.70 -11.37
N MET A 86 -6.85 -10.75 -11.24
CA MET A 86 -6.02 -11.67 -12.03
C MET A 86 -6.33 -13.15 -11.75
N ARG A 87 -6.98 -13.46 -10.62
CA ARG A 87 -7.39 -14.83 -10.23
C ARG A 87 -8.83 -15.15 -10.64
N ASP A 88 -9.56 -14.19 -11.18
CA ASP A 88 -10.93 -14.40 -11.64
C ASP A 88 -10.93 -15.26 -12.91
N PRO A 89 -11.63 -16.41 -12.95
CA PRO A 89 -11.67 -17.27 -14.13
C PRO A 89 -12.30 -16.60 -15.36
N LEU A 90 -13.10 -15.55 -15.19
CA LEU A 90 -13.71 -14.79 -16.28
C LEU A 90 -12.78 -13.70 -16.82
N HIS A 91 -11.68 -13.39 -16.11
CA HIS A 91 -10.72 -12.38 -16.54
C HIS A 91 -9.80 -12.92 -17.63
N SER A 92 -9.61 -12.11 -18.68
CA SER A 92 -8.70 -12.41 -19.77
C SER A 92 -7.53 -11.41 -19.80
N ASN A 93 -6.45 -11.79 -20.46
CA ASN A 93 -5.24 -10.96 -20.57
C ASN A 93 -5.34 -9.86 -21.66
N GLN A 94 -6.56 -9.44 -22.00
CA GLN A 94 -6.83 -8.47 -23.06
C GLN A 94 -7.30 -7.13 -22.48
N ALA A 95 -6.95 -6.03 -23.15
CA ALA A 95 -7.44 -4.69 -22.79
C ALA A 95 -8.98 -4.59 -22.85
N THR A 96 -9.61 -5.38 -23.73
CA THR A 96 -11.06 -5.44 -23.93
C THR A 96 -11.72 -6.61 -23.19
N CYS A 97 -11.10 -7.12 -22.12
CA CYS A 97 -11.67 -8.20 -21.30
C CYS A 97 -13.14 -7.90 -20.94
N ALA A 98 -14.03 -8.87 -21.20
CA ALA A 98 -15.48 -8.72 -21.04
C ALA A 98 -16.00 -9.06 -19.63
N CYS A 99 -15.12 -9.29 -18.65
CA CYS A 99 -15.60 -9.52 -17.28
C CYS A 99 -16.18 -8.22 -16.69
N ASP A 100 -17.20 -8.36 -15.83
CA ASP A 100 -17.97 -7.24 -15.26
C ASP A 100 -17.09 -6.14 -14.68
N ARG A 101 -16.03 -6.52 -13.96
CA ARG A 101 -15.11 -5.56 -13.34
C ARG A 101 -14.28 -4.78 -14.37
N CYS A 102 -13.81 -5.44 -15.44
CA CYS A 102 -13.08 -4.76 -16.51
C CYS A 102 -14.00 -3.90 -17.37
N GLU A 103 -15.25 -4.32 -17.57
CA GLU A 103 -16.24 -3.49 -18.23
C GLU A 103 -16.58 -2.24 -17.42
N ALA A 104 -16.85 -2.40 -16.11
CA ALA A 104 -17.07 -1.27 -15.20
C ALA A 104 -15.89 -0.30 -15.16
N ASP A 105 -14.65 -0.80 -15.17
CA ASP A 105 -13.46 0.06 -15.24
C ASP A 105 -13.42 0.89 -16.53
N ARG A 106 -13.83 0.33 -17.67
CA ARG A 106 -13.87 1.06 -18.93
C ARG A 106 -15.02 2.08 -18.96
N THR A 107 -16.22 1.67 -18.55
CA THR A 107 -17.44 2.47 -18.69
C THR A 107 -17.57 3.54 -17.61
N SER A 108 -17.29 3.18 -16.36
CA SER A 108 -17.48 4.05 -15.18
C SER A 108 -16.23 4.85 -14.82
N HIS A 109 -15.03 4.28 -15.04
CA HIS A 109 -13.77 4.89 -14.63
C HIS A 109 -12.95 5.45 -15.81
N GLY A 110 -13.39 5.25 -17.06
CA GLY A 110 -12.66 5.72 -18.24
C GLY A 110 -11.28 5.06 -18.40
N CYS A 111 -11.08 3.86 -17.85
CA CYS A 111 -9.86 3.09 -18.04
C CYS A 111 -9.80 2.54 -19.47
N SER A 112 -8.70 2.76 -20.19
CA SER A 112 -8.55 2.24 -21.55
C SER A 112 -8.05 0.80 -21.60
N ASP A 113 -7.38 0.34 -20.54
CA ASP A 113 -6.76 -0.98 -20.47
C ASP A 113 -6.76 -1.48 -19.01
N PRO A 114 -7.86 -2.09 -18.57
CA PRO A 114 -7.98 -2.65 -17.22
C PRO A 114 -6.94 -3.75 -16.95
N HIS A 115 -6.59 -4.56 -17.97
CA HIS A 115 -5.60 -5.62 -17.79
C HIS A 115 -4.22 -5.07 -17.45
N ALA A 116 -3.79 -3.99 -18.11
CA ALA A 116 -2.54 -3.31 -17.77
C ALA A 116 -2.54 -2.76 -16.34
N CYS A 117 -3.69 -2.29 -15.84
CA CYS A 117 -3.83 -1.82 -14.46
C CYS A 117 -3.72 -2.97 -13.45
N VAL A 118 -4.37 -4.10 -13.71
CA VAL A 118 -4.24 -5.33 -12.88
C VAL A 118 -2.80 -5.81 -12.83
N THR A 119 -2.13 -5.92 -13.97
CA THR A 119 -0.73 -6.35 -14.05
C THR A 119 0.20 -5.35 -13.36
N LYS A 120 -0.06 -4.05 -13.47
CA LYS A 120 0.69 -3.01 -12.76
C LYS A 120 0.51 -3.12 -11.25
N ALA A 121 -0.71 -3.34 -10.76
CA ALA A 121 -0.99 -3.52 -9.34
C ALA A 121 -0.22 -4.73 -8.78
N ALA A 122 -0.30 -5.88 -9.44
CA ALA A 122 0.42 -7.08 -9.04
C ALA A 122 1.95 -6.90 -9.04
N SER A 123 2.49 -6.24 -10.08
CA SER A 123 3.91 -5.91 -10.17
C SER A 123 4.34 -4.96 -9.04
N ARG A 124 3.51 -3.95 -8.74
CA ARG A 124 3.79 -2.97 -7.70
C ARG A 124 3.84 -3.60 -6.30
N LEU A 125 2.87 -4.45 -5.98
CA LEU A 125 2.84 -5.18 -4.70
C LEU A 125 4.07 -6.07 -4.52
N LYS A 126 4.61 -6.67 -5.59
CA LYS A 126 5.84 -7.47 -5.55
C LYS A 126 7.11 -6.65 -5.27
N GLN A 127 7.08 -5.33 -5.46
CA GLN A 127 8.21 -4.42 -5.16
C GLN A 127 8.20 -3.95 -3.71
N ILE A 128 7.12 -4.18 -2.98
CA ILE A 128 7.00 -3.88 -1.56
C ILE A 128 7.45 -5.09 -0.77
N HIS A 129 8.30 -4.88 0.23
CA HIS A 129 8.81 -5.94 1.08
C HIS A 129 7.65 -6.71 1.74
N PRO A 130 7.65 -8.06 1.75
CA PRO A 130 6.50 -8.88 2.17
C PRO A 130 5.96 -8.58 3.57
N ARG A 131 6.81 -8.11 4.50
CA ARG A 131 6.40 -7.67 5.84
C ARG A 131 5.28 -6.61 5.83
N TRP A 132 5.20 -5.81 4.76
CA TRP A 132 4.23 -4.74 4.62
C TRP A 132 3.02 -5.12 3.77
N ILE A 133 2.98 -6.36 3.27
CA ILE A 133 1.80 -6.89 2.58
C ILE A 133 0.96 -7.61 3.62
N PRO A 134 -0.34 -7.27 3.78
CA PRO A 134 -1.21 -7.98 4.69
C PRO A 134 -1.28 -9.44 4.28
N LYS A 135 -1.00 -10.33 5.22
CA LYS A 135 -1.18 -11.76 5.03
C LYS A 135 -2.66 -12.07 5.17
N PRO A 136 -3.20 -13.03 4.41
CA PRO A 136 -4.50 -13.61 4.74
C PRO A 136 -4.39 -14.16 6.16
N ASP A 137 -5.30 -13.71 7.02
CA ASP A 137 -5.35 -14.03 8.43
C ASP A 137 -5.37 -15.56 8.61
N HIS A 138 -4.26 -16.13 9.09
CA HIS A 138 -4.36 -17.31 9.91
C HIS A 138 -4.68 -16.75 11.29
N GLY A 139 -5.91 -16.96 11.75
CA GLY A 139 -6.45 -16.30 12.93
C GLY A 139 -5.63 -16.60 14.18
N ASP A 140 -4.68 -15.73 14.47
CA ASP A 140 -3.97 -15.67 15.73
C ASP A 140 -3.89 -14.20 16.15
N ASP A 141 -4.98 -13.75 16.77
CA ASP A 141 -5.00 -12.61 17.68
C ASP A 141 -4.10 -12.93 18.88
N GLU A 142 -2.78 -12.86 18.69
CA GLU A 142 -1.84 -12.90 19.80
C GLU A 142 -1.64 -11.47 20.31
N SER A 143 -2.58 -11.04 21.15
CA SER A 143 -2.35 -9.97 22.12
C SER A 143 -1.19 -10.41 23.01
N VAL A 144 0.04 -10.01 22.67
CA VAL A 144 1.21 -10.26 23.52
C VAL A 144 0.94 -9.57 24.87
N PRO A 145 0.80 -10.32 25.99
CA PRO A 145 0.68 -9.69 27.29
C PRO A 145 2.01 -9.02 27.60
N ILE A 146 1.98 -7.71 27.77
CA ILE A 146 3.09 -6.95 28.33
C ILE A 146 3.25 -7.46 29.76
N ALA A 147 4.28 -8.26 30.01
CA ALA A 147 4.62 -8.72 31.35
C ALA A 147 4.78 -7.49 32.27
N PRO A 148 4.20 -7.50 33.49
CA PRO A 148 4.43 -6.43 34.43
C PRO A 148 5.92 -6.37 34.76
N ASP A 149 6.47 -5.16 34.62
CA ASP A 149 7.83 -4.81 34.96
C ASP A 149 8.11 -5.22 36.41
N GLY A 150 9.12 -6.07 36.59
CA GLY A 150 9.50 -6.60 37.88
C GLY A 150 10.00 -5.48 38.77
N SER A 151 9.13 -5.01 39.66
CA SER A 151 9.54 -4.17 40.78
C SER A 151 10.32 -5.04 41.76
N GLY A 152 11.64 -4.84 41.78
CA GLY A 152 12.48 -5.22 42.92
C GLY A 152 12.15 -4.32 44.10
N GLU A 153 11.91 -4.95 45.26
CA GLU A 153 12.73 -4.90 46.48
C GLU A 153 12.00 -5.65 47.60
#